data_AF-A0A2H9QW69-F1
#
_entry.id   AF-A0A2H9QW69-F1
#
_cell.length_a   1.000
_cell.length_b   1.000
_cell.length_c   1.000
_cell.angle_alpha   90.00
_cell.angle_beta   90.00
_cell.angle_gamma   90.00
#
_symmetry.space_group_name_H-M   'P 1'
#
loop_
_entity.id
_entity.type
_entity.pdbx_description
1 polymer ?
#
loop_
_entity_poly.entity_id
_entity_poly.type
_entity_poly.pdbx_seq_one_letter_code
_entity_poly.pdbx_strand_id
1 'polypeptide(L)'
;MKKWYDLFDVDTQSFVYGMQANAVQRMLDFDYVCGRKTPSVAAIINPSGRDGLHKAFFGSKEILIPIYKELKDAVKKHPEADVVVNFASFRSAYPTTMEALGYDSIKTVAIIAEGIPERRTKEIIAEAKKRKKSIIGPATVGGLKAGAFKIGNTGGMIDNIIESKLHRPGSVAYVSKSGGMSNELNNIIARNTDGVYEGVAIGGDRYPGSVFIDHILRYEANPEIKMIVLLGEVGGTDEYQVVEALKTGKIKKPVVAWCIGTCSKMFKSEVQFGHAGALAGGETETADAKNKALKEAGAIVPNSFDEFDKKINETYKAIVKKGVIKEKTEPEKTVMPMDYSWAVKMGMIRKPTSFISTISDDRGEELHYGDISITDVFKKNIGIGGVISQLWFKRQLPDYGNRFIEMVLQITADHGPAVSGAHNTIVAARAGKDLISSLVSGLLTIGPRFGGAIDGAAQMFSSAYDRGLTPSKFVDEQKEKGVNIQGVGHMVKSVQNPDMRVTIIKDYVKKHFKATPLLDYALEV
;
A
#
# COMPACT_ATOMS: atom_id res chain seq x y z
N MET A 1 -28.34 20.22 -13.19
CA MET A 1 -28.03 20.33 -11.75
C MET A 1 -28.50 19.06 -11.06
N LYS A 2 -27.64 18.42 -10.25
CA LYS A 2 -28.00 17.29 -9.41
C LYS A 2 -29.17 17.67 -8.49
N LYS A 3 -30.14 16.77 -8.35
CA LYS A 3 -31.23 16.96 -7.38
C LYS A 3 -30.65 16.84 -5.97
N TRP A 4 -31.23 17.56 -5.00
CA TRP A 4 -30.69 17.61 -3.63
C TRP A 4 -30.54 16.23 -2.96
N TYR A 5 -31.34 15.24 -3.39
CA TYR A 5 -31.32 13.89 -2.86
C TYR A 5 -30.26 12.98 -3.50
N ASP A 6 -29.68 13.36 -4.64
CA ASP A 6 -28.64 12.61 -5.34
C ASP A 6 -27.25 13.14 -4.96
N LEU A 7 -26.55 12.43 -4.08
CA LEU A 7 -25.15 12.75 -3.77
C LEU A 7 -24.22 12.38 -4.93
N PHE A 8 -24.52 11.26 -5.59
CA PHE A 8 -23.70 10.71 -6.66
C PHE A 8 -24.52 10.38 -7.88
N ASP A 9 -23.90 10.47 -9.05
CA ASP A 9 -24.43 9.98 -10.32
C ASP A 9 -23.27 9.45 -11.20
N VAL A 10 -23.62 9.04 -12.43
CA VAL A 10 -22.69 8.48 -13.40
C VAL A 10 -21.63 9.47 -13.89
N ASP A 11 -21.81 10.78 -13.63
CA ASP A 11 -20.91 11.85 -14.03
C ASP A 11 -20.08 12.38 -12.84
N THR A 12 -20.39 11.96 -11.61
CA THR A 12 -19.60 12.32 -10.42
C THR A 12 -18.12 12.03 -10.62
N GLN A 13 -17.29 13.04 -10.37
CA GLN A 13 -15.83 12.91 -10.29
C GLN A 13 -15.34 13.35 -8.92
N SER A 14 -14.20 12.77 -8.52
CA SER A 14 -13.67 12.92 -7.17
C SER A 14 -12.18 13.19 -7.17
N PHE A 15 -11.74 13.85 -6.10
CA PHE A 15 -10.35 13.87 -5.68
C PHE A 15 -10.11 12.80 -4.61
N VAL A 16 -9.02 12.05 -4.75
CA VAL A 16 -8.57 11.11 -3.71
C VAL A 16 -7.42 11.76 -2.95
N TYR A 17 -7.65 12.12 -1.68
CA TYR A 17 -6.64 12.72 -0.83
C TYR A 17 -5.82 11.64 -0.12
N GLY A 18 -4.52 11.57 -0.43
CA GLY A 18 -3.59 10.52 -0.01
C GLY A 18 -3.26 9.55 -1.15
N MET A 19 -2.02 9.07 -1.20
CA MET A 19 -1.55 8.13 -2.23
C MET A 19 -2.09 6.71 -1.99
N GLN A 20 -3.34 6.47 -2.41
CA GLN A 20 -4.05 5.20 -2.22
C GLN A 20 -4.26 4.46 -3.56
N ALA A 21 -3.16 3.97 -4.15
CA ALA A 21 -3.17 3.31 -5.47
C ALA A 21 -4.23 2.20 -5.59
N ASN A 22 -4.35 1.33 -4.58
CA ASN A 22 -5.34 0.24 -4.58
C ASN A 22 -6.79 0.75 -4.50
N ALA A 23 -7.06 1.81 -3.73
CA ALA A 23 -8.41 2.37 -3.64
C ALA A 23 -8.80 3.07 -4.95
N VAL A 24 -7.86 3.81 -5.55
CA VAL A 24 -8.02 4.42 -6.87
C VAL A 24 -8.30 3.35 -7.92
N GLN A 25 -7.49 2.30 -8.00
CA GLN A 25 -7.71 1.20 -8.96
C GLN A 25 -9.07 0.54 -8.75
N ARG A 26 -9.45 0.25 -7.49
CA ARG A 26 -10.77 -0.29 -7.17
C ARG A 26 -11.90 0.59 -7.67
N MET A 27 -11.82 1.91 -7.48
CA MET A 27 -12.82 2.87 -8.01
C MET A 27 -12.92 2.78 -9.53
N LEU A 28 -11.78 2.76 -10.23
CA LEU A 28 -11.75 2.65 -11.70
C LEU A 28 -12.28 1.32 -12.22
N ASP A 29 -11.99 0.20 -11.54
CA ASP A 29 -12.52 -1.11 -11.93
C ASP A 29 -14.05 -1.12 -11.80
N PHE A 30 -14.57 -0.51 -10.73
CA PHE A 30 -16.01 -0.34 -10.54
C PHE A 30 -16.62 0.53 -11.65
N ASP A 31 -15.99 1.66 -11.96
CA ASP A 31 -16.44 2.56 -13.02
C ASP A 31 -16.54 1.84 -14.36
N TYR A 32 -15.53 1.04 -14.69
CA TYR A 32 -15.47 0.27 -15.93
C TYR A 32 -16.58 -0.78 -16.01
N VAL A 33 -16.78 -1.60 -14.96
CA VAL A 33 -17.85 -2.62 -14.98
C VAL A 33 -19.25 -2.00 -14.94
N CYS A 34 -19.40 -0.78 -14.42
CA CYS A 34 -20.63 -0.01 -14.49
C CYS A 34 -20.87 0.63 -15.87
N GLY A 35 -19.92 0.53 -16.81
CA GLY A 35 -20.02 1.12 -18.14
C GLY A 35 -19.87 2.65 -18.15
N ARG A 36 -19.20 3.23 -17.14
CA ARG A 36 -18.92 4.67 -17.14
C ARG A 36 -17.99 5.05 -18.28
N LYS A 37 -18.22 6.23 -18.85
CA LYS A 37 -17.34 6.81 -19.89
C LYS A 37 -16.15 7.52 -19.30
N THR A 38 -16.34 8.14 -18.13
CA THR A 38 -15.32 8.96 -17.46
C THR A 38 -14.96 8.33 -16.11
N PRO A 39 -13.66 8.11 -15.84
CA PRO A 39 -13.15 7.76 -14.52
C PRO A 39 -13.73 8.63 -13.41
N SER A 40 -14.14 8.01 -12.31
CA SER A 40 -14.65 8.73 -11.13
C SER A 40 -13.55 9.42 -10.32
N VAL A 41 -12.27 9.14 -10.59
CA VAL A 41 -11.12 9.81 -9.98
C VAL A 41 -10.52 10.80 -10.97
N ALA A 42 -10.70 12.10 -10.71
CA ALA A 42 -10.12 13.17 -11.53
C ALA A 42 -8.64 13.41 -11.20
N ALA A 43 -8.28 13.38 -9.91
CA ALA A 43 -6.89 13.54 -9.47
C ALA A 43 -6.63 12.93 -8.09
N ILE A 44 -5.34 12.70 -7.80
CA ILE A 44 -4.84 12.29 -6.49
C ILE A 44 -4.14 13.47 -5.84
N ILE A 45 -4.39 13.70 -4.55
CA ILE A 45 -3.73 14.76 -3.78
C ILE A 45 -2.69 14.10 -2.88
N ASN A 46 -1.40 14.37 -3.09
CA ASN A 46 -0.30 13.79 -2.33
C ASN A 46 0.63 14.90 -1.77
N PRO A 47 0.35 15.41 -0.56
CA PRO A 47 1.10 16.52 0.03
C PRO A 47 2.59 16.23 0.29
N SER A 48 2.92 14.96 0.54
CA SER A 48 4.30 14.51 0.78
C SER A 48 5.08 14.24 -0.51
N GLY A 49 4.39 14.20 -1.64
CA GLY A 49 4.97 13.89 -2.93
C GLY A 49 5.33 15.13 -3.75
N ARG A 50 5.51 14.90 -5.04
CA ARG A 50 5.62 15.91 -6.09
C ARG A 50 4.47 15.75 -7.06
N ASP A 51 4.16 16.82 -7.78
CA ASP A 51 3.27 16.74 -8.93
C ASP A 51 3.75 15.68 -9.91
N GLY A 52 2.82 14.95 -10.51
CA GLY A 52 3.15 13.83 -11.37
C GLY A 52 1.94 13.12 -11.92
N LEU A 53 2.15 11.90 -12.37
CA LEU A 53 1.10 11.06 -12.94
C LEU A 53 1.13 9.69 -12.25
N HIS A 54 -0.03 9.20 -11.84
CA HIS A 54 -0.23 7.85 -11.37
C HIS A 54 -0.76 7.00 -12.53
N LYS A 55 -0.06 5.91 -12.84
CA LYS A 55 -0.52 4.95 -13.84
C LYS A 55 -1.51 3.97 -13.21
N ALA A 56 -2.67 3.82 -13.84
CA ALA A 56 -3.74 2.92 -13.41
C ALA A 56 -4.40 2.26 -14.62
N PHE A 57 -5.28 1.28 -14.40
CA PHE A 57 -6.05 0.63 -15.45
C PHE A 57 -7.50 1.14 -15.49
N PHE A 58 -8.03 1.26 -16.70
CA PHE A 58 -9.46 1.41 -16.96
C PHE A 58 -9.87 0.32 -17.95
N GLY A 59 -10.42 -0.78 -17.42
CA GLY A 59 -10.49 -2.04 -18.16
C GLY A 59 -9.09 -2.63 -18.37
N SER A 60 -8.77 -3.02 -19.61
CA SER A 60 -7.43 -3.50 -19.98
C SER A 60 -6.46 -2.39 -20.40
N LYS A 61 -6.92 -1.12 -20.45
CA LYS A 61 -6.11 0.01 -20.93
C LYS A 61 -5.44 0.73 -19.76
N GLU A 62 -4.14 0.98 -19.89
CA GLU A 62 -3.42 1.88 -18.96
C GLU A 62 -3.82 3.35 -19.22
N ILE A 63 -4.14 4.06 -18.15
CA ILE A 63 -4.43 5.50 -18.13
C ILE A 63 -3.55 6.21 -17.11
N LEU A 64 -3.48 7.53 -17.19
CA LEU A 64 -2.70 8.37 -16.29
C LEU A 64 -3.63 9.32 -15.53
N ILE A 65 -3.57 9.26 -14.20
CA ILE A 65 -4.30 10.15 -13.29
C ILE A 65 -3.31 11.19 -12.74
N PRO A 66 -3.61 12.51 -12.83
CA PRO A 66 -2.72 13.52 -12.29
C PRO A 66 -2.63 13.45 -10.77
N ILE A 67 -1.41 13.63 -10.26
CA ILE A 67 -1.08 13.81 -8.86
C ILE A 67 -0.75 15.29 -8.64
N TYR A 68 -1.38 15.90 -7.66
CA TYR A 68 -1.08 17.26 -7.21
C TYR A 68 -0.59 17.25 -5.76
N LYS A 69 0.34 18.13 -5.44
CA LYS A 69 0.76 18.34 -4.05
C LYS A 69 -0.32 19.05 -3.23
N GLU A 70 -1.02 20.00 -3.82
CA GLU A 70 -2.02 20.85 -3.16
C GLU A 70 -3.43 20.61 -3.72
N LEU A 71 -4.44 20.56 -2.85
CA LEU A 71 -5.84 20.41 -3.26
C LEU A 71 -6.31 21.60 -4.11
N LYS A 72 -5.81 22.81 -3.82
CA LYS A 72 -6.07 24.03 -4.58
C LYS A 72 -5.82 23.88 -6.08
N ASP A 73 -4.69 23.29 -6.45
CA ASP A 73 -4.31 23.13 -7.85
C ASP A 73 -5.17 22.08 -8.55
N ALA A 74 -5.54 21.02 -7.82
CA ALA A 74 -6.46 20.01 -8.32
C ALA A 74 -7.85 20.59 -8.59
N VAL A 75 -8.41 21.34 -7.64
CA VAL A 75 -9.71 22.03 -7.77
C VAL A 75 -9.70 23.01 -8.95
N LYS A 76 -8.60 23.76 -9.13
CA LYS A 76 -8.48 24.71 -10.25
C LYS A 76 -8.46 24.01 -11.61
N LYS A 77 -7.79 22.87 -11.72
CA LYS A 77 -7.60 22.14 -12.99
C LYS A 77 -8.74 21.18 -13.32
N HIS A 78 -9.50 20.74 -12.31
CA HIS A 78 -10.63 19.81 -12.42
C HIS A 78 -11.86 20.37 -11.69
N PRO A 79 -12.42 21.50 -12.16
CA PRO A 79 -13.57 22.15 -11.52
C PRO A 79 -14.84 21.28 -11.48
N GLU A 80 -14.90 20.23 -12.29
CA GLU A 80 -16.00 19.26 -12.38
C GLU A 80 -16.02 18.24 -11.23
N ALA A 81 -14.91 18.04 -10.52
CA ALA A 81 -14.87 17.15 -9.37
C ALA A 81 -15.55 17.79 -8.16
N ASP A 82 -16.61 17.15 -7.67
CA ASP A 82 -17.45 17.64 -6.58
C ASP A 82 -17.38 16.78 -5.31
N VAL A 83 -16.57 15.72 -5.34
CA VAL A 83 -16.35 14.81 -4.21
C VAL A 83 -14.88 14.80 -3.78
N VAL A 84 -14.62 14.79 -2.48
CA VAL A 84 -13.29 14.47 -1.94
C VAL A 84 -13.37 13.19 -1.11
N VAL A 85 -12.60 12.18 -1.50
CA VAL A 85 -12.38 10.95 -0.72
C VAL A 85 -11.11 11.13 0.11
N ASN A 86 -11.27 11.38 1.41
CA ASN A 86 -10.19 11.78 2.30
C ASN A 86 -9.60 10.59 3.06
N PHE A 87 -8.44 10.09 2.61
CA PHE A 87 -7.64 9.06 3.28
C PHE A 87 -6.50 9.64 4.15
N ALA A 88 -6.55 10.93 4.49
CA ALA A 88 -5.62 11.50 5.47
C ALA A 88 -5.74 10.73 6.81
N SER A 89 -4.62 10.58 7.53
CA SER A 89 -4.66 9.98 8.88
C SER A 89 -5.54 10.80 9.84
N PHE A 90 -5.99 10.22 10.96
CA PHE A 90 -6.82 10.93 11.95
C PHE A 90 -6.21 12.26 12.42
N ARG A 91 -4.88 12.37 12.43
CA ARG A 91 -4.13 13.59 12.79
C ARG A 91 -4.27 14.71 11.77
N SER A 92 -4.48 14.36 10.50
CA SER A 92 -4.51 15.28 9.37
C SER A 92 -5.90 15.40 8.72
N ALA A 93 -6.84 14.52 9.08
CA ALA A 93 -8.20 14.51 8.52
C ALA A 93 -8.97 15.81 8.82
N TYR A 94 -8.79 16.40 10.00
CA TYR A 94 -9.42 17.68 10.34
C TYR A 94 -8.99 18.85 9.42
N PRO A 95 -7.70 19.26 9.37
CA PRO A 95 -7.31 20.42 8.56
C PRO A 95 -7.60 20.20 7.07
N THR A 96 -7.42 18.98 6.56
CA THR A 96 -7.67 18.63 5.15
C THR A 96 -9.14 18.69 4.78
N THR A 97 -10.03 18.24 5.67
CA THR A 97 -11.48 18.35 5.48
C THR A 97 -11.93 19.81 5.53
N MET A 98 -11.42 20.60 6.47
CA MET A 98 -11.74 22.03 6.57
C MET A 98 -11.29 22.79 5.31
N GLU A 99 -10.14 22.45 4.74
CA GLU A 99 -9.68 22.98 3.46
C GLU A 99 -10.64 22.59 2.31
N ALA A 100 -11.00 21.31 2.19
CA ALA A 100 -11.94 20.83 1.16
C ALA A 100 -13.31 21.50 1.26
N LEU A 101 -13.82 21.71 2.47
CA LEU A 101 -15.05 22.46 2.72
C LEU A 101 -14.94 23.93 2.28
N GLY A 102 -13.73 24.49 2.18
CA GLY A 102 -13.47 25.83 1.67
C GLY A 102 -13.84 26.07 0.20
N TYR A 103 -13.78 25.04 -0.66
CA TYR A 103 -13.93 25.18 -2.11
C TYR A 103 -15.37 24.97 -2.61
N ASP A 104 -15.97 25.93 -3.31
CA ASP A 104 -17.38 25.86 -3.72
C ASP A 104 -17.74 24.68 -4.64
N SER A 105 -16.79 24.19 -5.44
CA SER A 105 -17.01 23.01 -6.30
C SER A 105 -17.25 21.73 -5.51
N ILE A 106 -16.62 21.59 -4.33
CA ILE A 106 -16.74 20.40 -3.49
C ILE A 106 -18.07 20.40 -2.75
N LYS A 107 -18.91 19.40 -3.00
CA LYS A 107 -20.23 19.22 -2.38
C LYS A 107 -20.26 18.13 -1.32
N THR A 108 -19.43 17.09 -1.50
CA THR A 108 -19.37 15.96 -0.57
C THR A 108 -17.93 15.63 -0.18
N VAL A 109 -17.68 15.41 1.11
CA VAL A 109 -16.39 14.90 1.60
C VAL A 109 -16.63 13.60 2.36
N ALA A 110 -15.95 12.53 1.93
CA ALA A 110 -15.94 11.26 2.64
C ALA A 110 -14.67 11.17 3.50
N ILE A 111 -14.83 11.05 4.82
CA ILE A 111 -13.72 11.03 5.78
C ILE A 111 -13.48 9.59 6.23
N ILE A 112 -12.42 8.97 5.73
CA ILE A 112 -12.17 7.53 5.96
C ILE A 112 -11.54 7.28 7.33
N ALA A 113 -10.79 8.25 7.86
CA ALA A 113 -10.04 8.10 9.10
C ALA A 113 -10.93 7.78 10.31
N GLU A 114 -10.49 6.81 11.09
CA GLU A 114 -11.04 6.47 12.40
C GLU A 114 -10.17 7.10 13.51
N GLY A 115 -10.80 7.51 14.62
CA GLY A 115 -10.10 8.09 15.76
C GLY A 115 -9.89 9.62 15.69
N ILE A 116 -10.72 10.34 14.94
CA ILE A 116 -10.72 11.81 14.98
C ILE A 116 -11.34 12.27 16.31
N PRO A 117 -10.71 13.20 17.06
CA PRO A 117 -11.29 13.69 18.31
C PRO A 117 -12.70 14.28 18.10
N GLU A 118 -13.66 13.90 18.94
CA GLU A 118 -15.08 14.26 18.80
C GLU A 118 -15.31 15.77 18.59
N ARG A 119 -14.56 16.61 19.30
CA ARG A 119 -14.63 18.07 19.16
C ARG A 119 -14.31 18.52 17.74
N ARG A 120 -13.28 17.95 17.11
CA ARG A 120 -12.89 18.27 15.73
C ARG A 120 -13.96 17.84 14.74
N THR A 121 -14.58 16.69 14.97
CA THR A 121 -15.72 16.24 14.17
C THR A 121 -16.92 17.17 14.30
N LYS A 122 -17.23 17.66 15.52
CA LYS A 122 -18.29 18.68 15.72
C LYS A 122 -18.01 19.98 14.98
N GLU A 123 -16.76 20.44 14.96
CA GLU A 123 -16.33 21.62 14.21
C GLU A 123 -16.51 21.41 12.69
N ILE A 124 -16.15 20.23 12.16
CA ILE A 124 -16.39 19.85 10.76
C ILE A 124 -17.90 19.87 10.44
N ILE A 125 -18.72 19.26 11.30
CA ILE A 125 -20.18 19.22 11.13
C ILE A 125 -20.77 20.63 11.05
N ALA A 126 -20.35 21.52 11.96
CA ALA A 126 -20.84 22.89 11.99
C ALA A 126 -20.49 23.65 10.71
N GLU A 127 -19.24 23.52 10.22
CA GLU A 127 -18.81 24.17 8.99
C GLU A 127 -19.48 23.58 7.74
N ALA A 128 -19.64 22.25 7.68
CA ALA A 128 -20.35 21.58 6.59
C ALA A 128 -21.82 22.03 6.51
N LYS A 129 -22.52 22.14 7.63
CA LYS A 129 -23.89 22.67 7.70
C LYS A 129 -23.97 24.13 7.25
N LYS A 130 -23.06 24.97 7.73
CA LYS A 130 -22.97 26.39 7.31
C LYS A 130 -22.80 26.53 5.79
N ARG A 131 -22.04 25.62 5.18
CA ARG A 131 -21.77 25.60 3.73
C ARG A 131 -22.74 24.76 2.91
N LYS A 132 -23.72 24.10 3.54
CA LYS A 132 -24.67 23.18 2.90
C LYS A 132 -23.97 22.06 2.11
N LYS A 133 -22.94 21.47 2.71
CA LYS A 133 -22.15 20.36 2.14
C LYS A 133 -22.40 19.07 2.92
N SER A 134 -22.25 17.94 2.25
CA SER A 134 -22.42 16.62 2.86
C SER A 134 -21.09 16.06 3.34
N ILE A 135 -21.09 15.44 4.52
CA ILE A 135 -19.97 14.68 5.05
C ILE A 135 -20.43 13.24 5.22
N ILE A 136 -19.66 12.26 4.73
CA ILE A 136 -19.86 10.84 5.02
C ILE A 136 -18.68 10.38 5.87
N GLY A 137 -18.94 9.80 7.05
CA GLY A 137 -17.90 9.55 8.06
C GLY A 137 -17.84 10.65 9.13
N PRO A 138 -16.81 10.68 10.01
CA PRO A 138 -15.59 9.88 9.97
C PRO A 138 -15.77 8.39 10.30
N ALA A 139 -14.67 7.63 10.33
CA ALA A 139 -14.65 6.21 10.66
C ALA A 139 -15.59 5.38 9.75
N THR A 140 -15.49 5.60 8.43
CA THR A 140 -16.33 4.93 7.44
C THR A 140 -15.51 4.37 6.28
N VAL A 141 -16.01 3.31 5.65
CA VAL A 141 -15.55 2.88 4.33
C VAL A 141 -16.10 3.78 3.21
N GLY A 142 -17.16 4.54 3.50
CA GLY A 142 -17.86 5.44 2.59
C GLY A 142 -19.26 4.92 2.23
N GLY A 143 -19.45 4.60 0.96
CA GLY A 143 -20.74 4.28 0.37
C GLY A 143 -20.60 4.12 -1.14
N LEU A 144 -21.66 3.61 -1.77
CA LEU A 144 -21.75 3.48 -3.21
C LEU A 144 -23.17 3.76 -3.70
N LYS A 145 -23.27 4.23 -4.93
CA LYS A 145 -24.48 4.20 -5.74
C LYS A 145 -24.24 3.22 -6.88
N ALA A 146 -24.99 2.14 -6.90
CA ALA A 146 -24.77 1.03 -7.80
C ALA A 146 -24.92 1.47 -9.27
N GLY A 147 -23.99 1.05 -10.13
CA GLY A 147 -23.92 1.52 -11.52
C GLY A 147 -23.45 2.97 -11.71
N ALA A 148 -23.12 3.70 -10.64
CA ALA A 148 -22.83 5.13 -10.72
C ALA A 148 -21.50 5.52 -10.08
N PHE A 149 -21.30 5.35 -8.77
CA PHE A 149 -20.08 5.82 -8.11
C PHE A 149 -19.84 5.03 -6.84
N LYS A 150 -18.57 4.76 -6.50
CA LYS A 150 -18.21 4.21 -5.19
C LYS A 150 -17.12 5.03 -4.51
N ILE A 151 -17.21 5.18 -3.20
CA ILE A 151 -16.21 5.85 -2.40
C ILE A 151 -15.12 4.84 -2.04
N GLY A 152 -13.93 5.02 -2.61
CA GLY A 152 -12.72 4.30 -2.23
C GLY A 152 -12.87 2.78 -2.23
N ASN A 153 -12.80 2.19 -1.03
CA ASN A 153 -12.79 0.74 -0.83
C ASN A 153 -14.18 0.11 -0.63
N THR A 154 -15.27 0.88 -0.71
CA THR A 154 -16.63 0.37 -0.51
C THR A 154 -16.93 -0.77 -1.50
N GLY A 155 -17.48 -1.88 -1.02
CA GLY A 155 -17.76 -3.05 -1.85
C GLY A 155 -16.54 -3.94 -2.16
N GLY A 156 -15.35 -3.58 -1.71
CA GLY A 156 -14.15 -4.43 -1.79
C GLY A 156 -13.61 -4.64 -3.21
N MET A 157 -13.13 -5.86 -3.46
CA MET A 157 -12.59 -6.30 -4.75
C MET A 157 -13.69 -6.49 -5.79
N ILE A 158 -13.29 -6.55 -7.07
CA ILE A 158 -14.23 -6.63 -8.19
C ILE A 158 -15.13 -7.88 -8.14
N ASP A 159 -14.63 -9.01 -7.63
CA ASP A 159 -15.40 -10.24 -7.50
C ASP A 159 -16.66 -10.02 -6.64
N ASN A 160 -16.51 -9.35 -5.49
CA ASN A 160 -17.64 -9.02 -4.63
C ASN A 160 -18.60 -7.99 -5.26
N ILE A 161 -18.10 -7.04 -6.04
CA ILE A 161 -18.93 -6.11 -6.81
C ILE A 161 -19.82 -6.85 -7.80
N ILE A 162 -19.28 -7.88 -8.48
CA ILE A 162 -20.02 -8.69 -9.45
C ILE A 162 -20.99 -9.65 -8.76
N GLU A 163 -20.55 -10.36 -7.72
CA GLU A 163 -21.37 -11.30 -6.95
C GLU A 163 -22.56 -10.62 -6.26
N SER A 164 -22.33 -9.44 -5.68
CA SER A 164 -23.38 -8.62 -5.06
C SER A 164 -24.13 -7.73 -6.07
N LYS A 165 -23.90 -7.91 -7.38
CA LYS A 165 -24.59 -7.19 -8.47
C LYS A 165 -24.54 -5.65 -8.36
N LEU A 166 -23.47 -5.11 -7.79
CA LEU A 166 -23.34 -3.67 -7.49
C LEU A 166 -23.01 -2.82 -8.73
N HIS A 167 -22.71 -3.46 -9.86
CA HIS A 167 -22.44 -2.80 -11.14
C HIS A 167 -23.71 -2.24 -11.81
N ARG A 168 -24.91 -2.54 -11.29
CA ARG A 168 -26.19 -2.03 -11.80
C ARG A 168 -27.14 -1.67 -10.64
N PRO A 169 -27.99 -0.64 -10.78
CA PRO A 169 -28.89 -0.23 -9.71
C PRO A 169 -30.10 -1.16 -9.55
N GLY A 170 -30.38 -1.56 -8.31
CA GLY A 170 -31.66 -2.15 -7.90
C GLY A 170 -32.65 -1.10 -7.38
N SER A 171 -33.52 -1.47 -6.45
CA SER A 171 -34.57 -0.58 -5.89
C SER A 171 -34.43 -0.33 -4.38
N VAL A 172 -33.44 -0.95 -3.74
CA VAL A 172 -33.25 -0.91 -2.28
C VAL A 172 -32.13 0.04 -1.91
N ALA A 173 -32.39 1.01 -1.03
CA ALA A 173 -31.33 1.82 -0.45
C ALA A 173 -31.07 1.42 1.00
N TYR A 174 -29.83 1.49 1.45
CA TYR A 174 -29.50 1.22 2.84
C TYR A 174 -28.65 2.31 3.48
N VAL A 175 -28.75 2.39 4.80
CA VAL A 175 -27.83 3.18 5.63
C VAL A 175 -27.43 2.38 6.87
N SER A 176 -26.14 2.40 7.21
CA SER A 176 -25.56 1.67 8.34
C SER A 176 -24.50 2.49 9.06
N LYS A 177 -24.16 2.17 10.33
CA LYS A 177 -22.93 2.68 10.97
C LYS A 177 -21.68 1.93 10.52
N SER A 178 -21.73 0.59 10.52
CA SER A 178 -20.56 -0.26 10.27
C SER A 178 -20.21 -0.37 8.78
N GLY A 179 -18.96 -0.07 8.44
CA GLY A 179 -18.44 -0.29 7.09
C GLY A 179 -18.38 -1.79 6.71
N GLY A 180 -18.01 -2.66 7.65
CA GLY A 180 -17.99 -4.11 7.42
C GLY A 180 -19.39 -4.66 7.15
N MET A 181 -20.36 -4.32 8.01
CA MET A 181 -21.76 -4.74 7.80
C MET A 181 -22.37 -4.13 6.55
N SER A 182 -21.94 -2.94 6.11
CA SER A 182 -22.40 -2.38 4.83
C SER A 182 -22.09 -3.30 3.65
N ASN A 183 -20.96 -4.03 3.70
CA ASN A 183 -20.64 -5.00 2.66
C ASN A 183 -21.47 -6.29 2.80
N GLU A 184 -21.79 -6.71 4.02
CA GLU A 184 -22.73 -7.81 4.24
C GLU A 184 -24.15 -7.46 3.78
N LEU A 185 -24.59 -6.21 3.97
CA LEU A 185 -25.86 -5.72 3.44
C LEU A 185 -25.91 -5.77 1.91
N ASN A 186 -24.80 -5.45 1.22
CA ASN A 186 -24.73 -5.63 -0.23
C ASN A 186 -25.04 -7.07 -0.63
N ASN A 187 -24.42 -8.05 0.04
CA ASN A 187 -24.63 -9.47 -0.19
C ASN A 187 -26.07 -9.92 0.15
N ILE A 188 -26.58 -9.56 1.34
CA ILE A 188 -27.94 -9.90 1.78
C ILE A 188 -28.98 -9.33 0.82
N ILE A 189 -28.87 -8.04 0.46
CA ILE A 189 -29.83 -7.35 -0.41
C ILE A 189 -29.77 -7.96 -1.82
N ALA A 190 -28.58 -8.24 -2.36
CA ALA A 190 -28.42 -8.83 -3.69
C ALA A 190 -29.06 -10.23 -3.81
N ARG A 191 -29.04 -11.02 -2.73
CA ARG A 191 -29.65 -12.36 -2.69
C ARG A 191 -31.16 -12.34 -2.49
N ASN A 192 -31.69 -11.27 -1.89
CA ASN A 192 -33.09 -11.22 -1.44
C ASN A 192 -33.97 -10.24 -2.22
N THR A 193 -33.41 -9.41 -3.11
CA THR A 193 -34.10 -8.34 -3.85
C THR A 193 -33.52 -8.15 -5.27
N ASP A 194 -33.91 -7.09 -5.99
CA ASP A 194 -33.28 -6.72 -7.27
C ASP A 194 -31.89 -6.08 -7.12
N GLY A 195 -31.49 -5.74 -5.89
CA GLY A 195 -30.17 -5.23 -5.55
C GLY A 195 -30.18 -3.84 -4.91
N VAL A 196 -28.99 -3.36 -4.59
CA VAL A 196 -28.79 -2.04 -3.98
C VAL A 196 -28.94 -0.95 -5.05
N TYR A 197 -29.62 0.14 -4.72
CA TYR A 197 -29.62 1.39 -5.47
C TYR A 197 -28.53 2.33 -4.94
N GLU A 198 -28.58 2.66 -3.64
CA GLU A 198 -27.57 3.46 -2.94
C GLU A 198 -27.36 2.93 -1.52
N GLY A 199 -26.10 2.78 -1.11
CA GLY A 199 -25.71 2.28 0.19
C GLY A 199 -24.70 3.21 0.84
N VAL A 200 -24.95 3.62 2.09
CA VAL A 200 -24.04 4.50 2.83
C VAL A 200 -23.72 3.93 4.21
N ALA A 201 -22.44 3.90 4.56
CA ALA A 201 -22.00 3.75 5.94
C ALA A 201 -21.71 5.15 6.53
N ILE A 202 -22.49 5.60 7.51
CA ILE A 202 -22.31 6.93 8.12
C ILE A 202 -21.07 7.02 9.01
N GLY A 203 -20.58 5.86 9.47
CA GLY A 203 -19.41 5.72 10.34
C GLY A 203 -19.74 5.39 11.79
N GLY A 204 -18.77 4.81 12.48
CA GLY A 204 -18.90 4.35 13.87
C GLY A 204 -18.63 5.41 14.94
N ASP A 205 -18.22 6.61 14.55
CA ASP A 205 -17.95 7.71 15.48
C ASP A 205 -19.25 8.19 16.17
N ARG A 206 -19.13 8.72 17.40
CA ARG A 206 -20.27 9.21 18.18
C ARG A 206 -21.04 10.35 17.50
N TYR A 207 -20.33 11.19 16.73
CA TYR A 207 -20.91 12.31 15.99
C TYR A 207 -20.56 12.15 14.51
N PRO A 208 -21.30 11.34 13.74
CA PRO A 208 -21.04 11.23 12.32
C PRO A 208 -21.40 12.54 11.61
N GLY A 209 -20.71 12.81 10.50
CA GLY A 209 -20.87 14.00 9.68
C GLY A 209 -22.28 14.14 9.08
N SER A 210 -22.89 13.01 8.77
CA SER A 210 -24.29 12.84 8.41
C SER A 210 -24.89 11.70 9.24
N VAL A 211 -26.15 11.83 9.63
CA VAL A 211 -26.86 10.84 10.46
C VAL A 211 -27.85 10.02 9.63
N PHE A 212 -28.43 8.96 10.21
CA PHE A 212 -29.38 8.09 9.51
C PHE A 212 -30.51 8.84 8.80
N ILE A 213 -31.12 9.82 9.48
CA ILE A 213 -32.25 10.56 8.92
C ILE A 213 -31.86 11.38 7.69
N ASP A 214 -30.63 11.90 7.63
CA ASP A 214 -30.17 12.70 6.49
C ASP A 214 -30.19 11.86 5.20
N HIS A 215 -29.75 10.61 5.28
CA HIS A 215 -29.76 9.67 4.16
C HIS A 215 -31.16 9.16 3.86
N ILE A 216 -31.93 8.80 4.89
CA ILE A 216 -33.28 8.26 4.73
C ILE A 216 -34.21 9.27 4.07
N LEU A 217 -34.10 10.57 4.38
CA LEU A 217 -34.88 11.61 3.72
C LEU A 217 -34.50 11.77 2.24
N ARG A 218 -33.22 11.62 1.88
CA ARG A 218 -32.81 11.54 0.46
C ARG A 218 -33.42 10.32 -0.22
N TYR A 219 -33.38 9.17 0.45
CA TYR A 219 -33.92 7.92 -0.08
C TYR A 219 -35.44 8.00 -0.27
N GLU A 220 -36.15 8.62 0.66
CA GLU A 220 -37.59 8.89 0.55
C GLU A 220 -37.89 9.79 -0.67
N ALA A 221 -37.11 10.85 -0.86
CA ALA A 221 -37.30 11.78 -1.97
C ALA A 221 -36.93 11.21 -3.35
N ASN A 222 -36.04 10.22 -3.41
CA ASN A 222 -35.58 9.64 -4.68
C ASN A 222 -36.61 8.66 -5.26
N PRO A 223 -37.24 8.93 -6.41
CA PRO A 223 -38.31 8.08 -6.95
C PRO A 223 -37.83 6.68 -7.33
N GLU A 224 -36.54 6.47 -7.61
CA GLU A 224 -36.01 5.15 -7.99
C GLU A 224 -35.92 4.19 -6.80
N ILE A 225 -35.76 4.72 -5.58
CA ILE A 225 -35.72 3.93 -4.36
C ILE A 225 -37.15 3.58 -3.96
N LYS A 226 -37.43 2.29 -3.75
CA LYS A 226 -38.76 1.78 -3.38
C LYS A 226 -38.83 1.23 -1.96
N MET A 227 -37.67 0.98 -1.36
CA MET A 227 -37.52 0.36 -0.06
C MET A 227 -36.23 0.84 0.62
N ILE A 228 -36.28 1.00 1.93
CA ILE A 228 -35.16 1.48 2.74
C ILE A 228 -34.79 0.40 3.77
N VAL A 229 -33.49 0.17 3.94
CA VAL A 229 -32.93 -0.73 4.94
C VAL A 229 -32.06 0.08 5.91
N LEU A 230 -32.34 -0.01 7.21
CA LEU A 230 -31.60 0.67 8.27
C LEU A 230 -30.91 -0.37 9.15
N LEU A 231 -29.58 -0.30 9.25
CA LEU A 231 -28.83 -1.09 10.22
C LEU A 231 -28.22 -0.16 11.28
N GLY A 232 -28.96 0.01 12.37
CA GLY A 232 -28.58 0.79 13.55
C GLY A 232 -27.65 0.03 14.49
N GLU A 233 -27.27 0.67 15.58
CA GLU A 233 -26.36 0.11 16.58
C GLU A 233 -26.73 0.56 17.99
N VAL A 234 -26.25 -0.14 19.01
CA VAL A 234 -26.27 0.32 20.40
C VAL A 234 -25.51 1.65 20.56
N GLY A 235 -25.96 2.50 21.47
CA GLY A 235 -25.32 3.80 21.78
C GLY A 235 -25.86 4.97 20.97
N GLY A 236 -26.02 6.13 21.63
CA GLY A 236 -26.63 7.32 21.03
C GLY A 236 -28.11 7.17 20.68
N THR A 237 -28.68 8.18 20.03
CA THR A 237 -30.14 8.30 19.79
C THR A 237 -30.50 8.63 18.33
N ASP A 238 -29.58 8.43 17.40
CA ASP A 238 -29.75 8.78 15.98
C ASP A 238 -30.99 8.13 15.35
N GLU A 239 -31.29 6.88 15.71
CA GLU A 239 -32.42 6.11 15.19
C GLU A 239 -33.79 6.70 15.59
N TYR A 240 -33.88 7.42 16.70
CA TYR A 240 -35.14 8.03 17.14
C TYR A 240 -35.60 9.17 16.22
N GLN A 241 -34.69 9.79 15.47
CA GLN A 241 -35.08 10.76 14.43
C GLN A 241 -35.82 10.06 13.29
N VAL A 242 -35.50 8.80 13.00
CA VAL A 242 -36.21 7.96 12.04
C VAL A 242 -37.57 7.52 12.59
N VAL A 243 -37.62 7.15 13.88
CA VAL A 243 -38.89 6.85 14.59
C VAL A 243 -39.86 8.02 14.48
N GLU A 244 -39.41 9.25 14.75
CA GLU A 244 -40.23 10.45 14.67
C GLU A 244 -40.68 10.75 13.22
N ALA A 245 -39.78 10.57 12.25
CA ALA A 245 -40.10 10.78 10.84
C ALA A 245 -41.11 9.74 10.29
N LEU A 246 -41.11 8.51 10.80
CA LEU A 246 -42.12 7.50 10.52
C LEU A 246 -43.47 7.89 11.14
N LYS A 247 -43.49 8.27 12.43
CA LYS A 247 -44.73 8.69 13.14
C LYS A 247 -45.39 9.90 12.51
N THR A 248 -44.60 10.87 12.05
CA THR A 248 -45.09 12.10 11.40
C THR A 248 -45.44 11.92 9.92
N GLY A 249 -45.26 10.72 9.35
CA GLY A 249 -45.54 10.44 7.94
C GLY A 249 -44.59 11.12 6.95
N LYS A 250 -43.42 11.57 7.42
CA LYS A 250 -42.35 12.10 6.56
C LYS A 250 -41.66 10.99 5.76
N ILE A 251 -41.62 9.77 6.31
CA ILE A 251 -41.16 8.57 5.61
C ILE A 251 -42.38 7.71 5.30
N LYS A 252 -42.63 7.46 4.01
CA LYS A 252 -43.78 6.68 3.54
C LYS A 252 -43.35 5.36 2.89
N LYS A 253 -42.11 5.27 2.42
CA LYS A 253 -41.58 4.01 1.88
C LYS A 253 -41.39 2.99 2.99
N PRO A 254 -41.52 1.68 2.70
CA PRO A 254 -41.24 0.64 3.67
C PRO A 254 -39.79 0.71 4.17
N VAL A 255 -39.63 0.75 5.50
CA VAL A 255 -38.34 0.72 6.18
C VAL A 255 -38.18 -0.61 6.90
N VAL A 256 -37.19 -1.40 6.52
CA VAL A 256 -36.79 -2.59 7.28
C VAL A 256 -35.59 -2.20 8.14
N ALA A 257 -35.71 -2.34 9.46
CA ALA A 257 -34.72 -1.82 10.38
C ALA A 257 -34.29 -2.86 11.42
N TRP A 258 -33.01 -2.83 11.77
CA TRP A 258 -32.46 -3.61 12.88
C TRP A 258 -31.32 -2.86 13.55
N CYS A 259 -31.36 -2.74 14.87
CA CYS A 259 -30.27 -2.23 15.69
C CYS A 259 -29.49 -3.39 16.30
N ILE A 260 -28.19 -3.49 15.98
CA ILE A 260 -27.28 -4.50 16.55
C ILE A 260 -26.80 -4.09 17.96
N GLY A 261 -26.26 -5.03 18.73
CA GLY A 261 -25.79 -4.80 20.10
C GLY A 261 -26.79 -5.23 21.20
N THR A 262 -27.77 -6.06 20.87
CA THR A 262 -28.75 -6.61 21.83
C THR A 262 -28.13 -7.49 22.92
N CYS A 263 -26.87 -7.92 22.75
CA CYS A 263 -26.12 -8.62 23.79
C CYS A 263 -25.73 -7.72 24.97
N SER A 264 -25.80 -6.39 24.83
CA SER A 264 -25.37 -5.46 25.89
C SER A 264 -26.12 -5.71 27.22
N LYS A 265 -27.39 -6.12 27.16
CA LYS A 265 -28.21 -6.47 28.34
C LYS A 265 -27.74 -7.73 29.08
N MET A 266 -26.97 -8.60 28.42
CA MET A 266 -26.46 -9.83 29.01
C MET A 266 -25.21 -9.57 29.88
N PHE A 267 -24.58 -8.40 29.71
CA PHE A 267 -23.42 -8.01 30.50
C PHE A 267 -23.84 -7.32 31.80
N LYS A 268 -23.06 -7.57 32.86
CA LYS A 268 -23.31 -6.98 34.19
C LYS A 268 -22.79 -5.54 34.32
N SER A 269 -21.90 -5.13 33.43
CA SER A 269 -21.26 -3.81 33.41
C SER A 269 -21.44 -3.18 32.03
N GLU A 270 -21.32 -1.85 31.97
CA GLU A 270 -21.23 -1.13 30.72
C GLU A 270 -20.04 -1.62 29.90
N VAL A 271 -20.26 -1.92 28.62
CA VAL A 271 -19.23 -2.39 27.69
C VAL A 271 -19.18 -1.41 26.53
N GLN A 272 -18.00 -0.80 26.33
CA GLN A 272 -17.67 -0.08 25.12
C GLN A 272 -17.37 -1.10 24.02
N PHE A 273 -18.17 -1.12 22.96
CA PHE A 273 -17.87 -1.92 21.77
C PHE A 273 -16.86 -1.20 20.87
N GLY A 274 -16.40 -1.88 19.80
CA GLY A 274 -15.29 -1.42 18.96
C GLY A 274 -15.48 -0.02 18.36
N HIS A 275 -16.67 0.31 17.87
CA HIS A 275 -16.96 1.66 17.38
C HIS A 275 -17.02 2.66 18.54
N ALA A 276 -16.45 3.85 18.37
CA ALA A 276 -16.41 4.89 19.39
C ALA A 276 -17.80 5.30 19.92
N GLY A 277 -18.83 5.28 19.06
CA GLY A 277 -20.22 5.58 19.45
C GLY A 277 -20.99 4.42 20.07
N ALA A 278 -20.44 3.20 20.09
CA ALA A 278 -21.15 1.98 20.50
C ALA A 278 -21.03 1.72 22.02
N LEU A 279 -21.60 2.63 22.79
CA LEU A 279 -21.74 2.55 24.24
C LEU A 279 -23.12 3.11 24.62
N ALA A 280 -23.92 2.33 25.34
CA ALA A 280 -25.20 2.80 25.84
C ALA A 280 -25.01 3.42 27.24
N GLY A 281 -25.20 4.74 27.35
CA GLY A 281 -25.18 5.45 28.64
C GLY A 281 -26.51 5.41 29.40
N GLY A 282 -27.56 4.82 28.81
CA GLY A 282 -28.90 4.71 29.40
C GLY A 282 -29.83 3.81 28.60
N GLU A 283 -31.01 3.51 29.14
CA GLU A 283 -31.94 2.53 28.54
C GLU A 283 -32.37 2.88 27.11
N THR A 284 -32.59 4.17 26.81
CA THR A 284 -32.97 4.64 25.47
C THR A 284 -31.87 4.42 24.44
N GLU A 285 -30.61 4.30 24.85
CA GLU A 285 -29.49 4.06 23.95
C GLU A 285 -29.28 2.56 23.66
N THR A 286 -30.03 1.67 24.33
CA THR A 286 -29.93 0.23 24.11
C THR A 286 -30.52 -0.18 22.75
N ALA A 287 -29.92 -1.21 22.14
CA ALA A 287 -30.41 -1.74 20.86
C ALA A 287 -31.86 -2.25 20.95
N ASP A 288 -32.24 -2.89 22.07
CA ASP A 288 -33.60 -3.39 22.30
C ASP A 288 -34.64 -2.25 22.36
N ALA A 289 -34.34 -1.16 23.08
CA ALA A 289 -35.23 0.00 23.16
C ALA A 289 -35.43 0.66 21.79
N LYS A 290 -34.36 0.79 20.99
CA LYS A 290 -34.42 1.31 19.63
C LYS A 290 -35.22 0.41 18.69
N ASN A 291 -34.99 -0.90 18.73
CA ASN A 291 -35.74 -1.88 17.94
C ASN A 291 -37.24 -1.85 18.26
N LYS A 292 -37.59 -1.75 19.56
CA LYS A 292 -38.99 -1.59 19.99
C LYS A 292 -39.60 -0.30 19.46
N ALA A 293 -38.91 0.83 19.61
CA ALA A 293 -39.40 2.13 19.17
C ALA A 293 -39.59 2.20 17.64
N LEU A 294 -38.67 1.61 16.86
CA LEU A 294 -38.79 1.51 15.40
C LEU A 294 -40.00 0.65 15.00
N LYS A 295 -40.20 -0.49 15.66
CA LYS A 295 -41.34 -1.38 15.41
C LYS A 295 -42.67 -0.69 15.71
N GLU A 296 -42.78 0.01 16.83
CA GLU A 296 -43.97 0.79 17.21
C GLU A 296 -44.27 1.96 16.26
N ALA A 297 -43.24 2.53 15.63
CA ALA A 297 -43.40 3.58 14.62
C ALA A 297 -43.77 3.04 13.21
N GLY A 298 -43.85 1.72 13.04
CA GLY A 298 -44.25 1.10 11.77
C GLY A 298 -43.11 0.62 10.88
N ALA A 299 -41.85 0.63 11.36
CA ALA A 299 -40.77 -0.06 10.67
C ALA A 299 -40.93 -1.59 10.77
N ILE A 300 -40.47 -2.32 9.76
CA ILE A 300 -40.41 -3.78 9.77
C ILE A 300 -39.14 -4.18 10.52
N VAL A 301 -39.28 -4.68 11.74
CA VAL A 301 -38.16 -5.07 12.61
C VAL A 301 -38.20 -6.59 12.85
N PRO A 302 -37.14 -7.35 12.50
CA PRO A 302 -37.06 -8.79 12.76
C PRO A 302 -36.85 -9.08 14.26
N ASN A 303 -36.88 -10.36 14.66
CA ASN A 303 -36.59 -10.74 16.05
C ASN A 303 -35.08 -10.85 16.34
N SER A 304 -34.28 -11.15 15.32
CA SER A 304 -32.82 -11.19 15.37
C SER A 304 -32.23 -10.79 14.02
N PHE A 305 -30.91 -10.61 13.97
CA PHE A 305 -30.20 -10.34 12.72
C PHE A 305 -30.35 -11.49 11.69
N ASP A 306 -30.49 -12.75 12.15
CA ASP A 306 -30.64 -13.94 11.30
C ASP A 306 -31.98 -14.00 10.54
N GLU A 307 -32.93 -13.15 10.90
CA GLU A 307 -34.21 -12.99 10.19
C GLU A 307 -34.26 -11.72 9.33
N PHE A 308 -33.18 -10.93 9.31
CA PHE A 308 -33.17 -9.64 8.64
C PHE A 308 -33.30 -9.78 7.12
N ASP A 309 -32.60 -10.76 6.54
CA ASP A 309 -32.68 -11.14 5.13
C ASP A 309 -34.10 -11.55 4.72
N LYS A 310 -34.77 -12.36 5.56
CA LYS A 310 -36.17 -12.79 5.36
C LYS A 310 -37.12 -11.61 5.34
N LYS A 311 -37.00 -10.67 6.30
CA LYS A 311 -37.83 -9.45 6.33
C LYS A 311 -37.57 -8.52 5.17
N ILE A 312 -36.33 -8.45 4.68
CA ILE A 312 -36.00 -7.75 3.44
C ILE A 312 -36.72 -8.41 2.25
N ASN A 313 -36.61 -9.74 2.10
CA ASN A 313 -37.24 -10.49 1.01
C ASN A 313 -38.77 -10.39 1.00
N GLU A 314 -39.41 -10.58 2.15
CA GLU A 314 -40.86 -10.49 2.33
C GLU A 314 -41.38 -9.11 1.91
N THR A 315 -40.71 -8.05 2.37
CA THR A 315 -41.09 -6.67 2.06
C THR A 315 -40.90 -6.38 0.57
N TYR A 316 -39.77 -6.80 -0.02
CA TYR A 316 -39.52 -6.64 -1.45
C TYR A 316 -40.59 -7.35 -2.30
N LYS A 317 -40.90 -8.62 -2.01
CA LYS A 317 -41.96 -9.38 -2.71
C LYS A 317 -43.33 -8.71 -2.58
N ALA A 318 -43.65 -8.13 -1.43
CA ALA A 318 -44.90 -7.40 -1.24
C ALA A 318 -44.97 -6.14 -2.13
N ILE A 319 -43.85 -5.43 -2.33
CA ILE A 319 -43.76 -4.26 -3.21
C ILE A 319 -43.88 -4.68 -4.69
N VAL A 320 -43.23 -5.78 -5.10
CA VAL A 320 -43.36 -6.35 -6.45
C VAL A 320 -44.80 -6.76 -6.74
N LYS A 321 -45.47 -7.45 -5.80
CA LYS A 321 -46.88 -7.84 -5.94
C LYS A 321 -47.83 -6.65 -6.10
N LYS A 322 -47.49 -5.49 -5.53
CA LYS A 322 -48.23 -4.23 -5.71
C LYS A 322 -47.94 -3.53 -7.04
N GLY A 323 -47.03 -4.07 -7.87
CA GLY A 323 -46.65 -3.50 -9.16
C GLY A 323 -45.76 -2.25 -9.08
N VAL A 324 -45.23 -1.93 -7.90
CA VAL A 324 -44.38 -0.73 -7.68
C VAL A 324 -42.96 -0.95 -8.19
N ILE A 325 -42.44 -2.17 -8.04
CA ILE A 325 -41.17 -2.61 -8.65
C ILE A 325 -41.52 -3.53 -9.81
N LYS A 326 -40.91 -3.27 -10.98
CA LYS A 326 -40.97 -4.15 -12.14
C LYS A 326 -39.64 -4.90 -12.22
N GLU A 327 -39.69 -6.21 -12.36
CA GLU A 327 -38.48 -7.01 -12.54
C GLU A 327 -37.74 -6.58 -13.81
N LYS A 328 -36.44 -6.36 -13.68
CA LYS A 328 -35.55 -5.96 -14.77
C LYS A 328 -34.72 -7.16 -15.21
N THR A 329 -34.48 -7.28 -16.50
CA THR A 329 -33.52 -8.25 -17.03
C THR A 329 -32.12 -7.93 -16.52
N GLU A 330 -31.38 -8.95 -16.10
CA GLU A 330 -29.98 -8.80 -15.71
C GLU A 330 -29.14 -8.36 -16.91
N PRO A 331 -28.32 -7.30 -16.80
CA PRO A 331 -27.41 -6.92 -17.86
C PRO A 331 -26.32 -7.98 -18.05
N GLU A 332 -25.70 -8.00 -19.24
CA GLU A 332 -24.53 -8.84 -19.47
C GLU A 332 -23.37 -8.41 -18.56
N LYS A 333 -22.64 -9.41 -18.05
CA LYS A 333 -21.50 -9.16 -17.17
C LYS A 333 -20.30 -8.68 -17.98
N THR A 334 -19.80 -7.49 -17.64
CA THR A 334 -18.53 -7.00 -18.17
C THR A 334 -17.38 -7.88 -17.66
N VAL A 335 -16.59 -8.45 -18.57
CA VAL A 335 -15.43 -9.29 -18.22
C VAL A 335 -14.20 -8.40 -17.99
N MET A 336 -13.57 -8.56 -16.82
CA MET A 336 -12.31 -7.93 -16.48
C MET A 336 -11.16 -8.95 -16.53
N PRO A 337 -9.99 -8.60 -17.07
CA PRO A 337 -8.80 -9.41 -16.89
C PRO A 337 -8.46 -9.56 -15.40
N MET A 338 -7.99 -10.73 -15.00
CA MET A 338 -7.49 -10.95 -13.65
C MET A 338 -6.12 -10.29 -13.48
N ASP A 339 -5.90 -9.68 -12.31
CA ASP A 339 -4.60 -9.14 -11.95
C ASP A 339 -3.52 -10.23 -11.98
N TYR A 340 -2.39 -9.92 -12.63
CA TYR A 340 -1.24 -10.83 -12.73
C TYR A 340 -0.78 -11.33 -11.34
N SER A 341 -0.72 -10.44 -10.34
CA SER A 341 -0.30 -10.79 -8.98
C SER A 341 -1.25 -11.80 -8.32
N TRP A 342 -2.55 -11.70 -8.59
CA TRP A 342 -3.55 -12.62 -8.09
C TRP A 342 -3.48 -13.97 -8.80
N ALA A 343 -3.35 -13.97 -10.12
CA ALA A 343 -3.23 -15.18 -10.93
C ALA A 343 -1.97 -16.00 -10.55
N VAL A 344 -0.84 -15.33 -10.27
CA VAL A 344 0.37 -15.98 -9.74
C VAL A 344 0.14 -16.53 -8.34
N LYS A 345 -0.49 -15.75 -7.45
CA LYS A 345 -0.77 -16.17 -6.07
C LYS A 345 -1.68 -17.40 -6.00
N MET A 346 -2.65 -17.50 -6.91
CA MET A 346 -3.55 -18.65 -7.04
C MET A 346 -2.94 -19.82 -7.82
N GLY A 347 -1.70 -19.70 -8.31
CA GLY A 347 -1.04 -20.75 -9.09
C GLY A 347 -1.66 -21.00 -10.47
N MET A 348 -2.50 -20.08 -10.96
CA MET A 348 -3.17 -20.19 -12.27
C MET A 348 -2.18 -19.98 -13.42
N ILE A 349 -1.14 -19.18 -13.18
CA ILE A 349 -0.09 -18.90 -14.16
C ILE A 349 1.29 -19.01 -13.49
N ARG A 350 2.30 -19.29 -14.31
CA ARG A 350 3.71 -19.24 -13.92
C ARG A 350 4.45 -18.26 -14.81
N LYS A 351 5.33 -17.44 -14.23
CA LYS A 351 6.26 -16.59 -14.98
C LYS A 351 7.69 -17.01 -14.65
N PRO A 352 8.52 -17.33 -15.65
CA PRO A 352 9.93 -17.63 -15.40
C PRO A 352 10.63 -16.40 -14.82
N THR A 353 11.54 -16.62 -13.87
CA THR A 353 12.39 -15.57 -13.33
C THR A 353 13.41 -15.14 -14.38
N SER A 354 13.58 -13.83 -14.55
CA SER A 354 14.57 -13.28 -15.49
C SER A 354 15.98 -13.22 -14.92
N PHE A 355 16.10 -13.30 -13.59
CA PHE A 355 17.35 -13.18 -12.85
C PHE A 355 17.47 -14.30 -11.82
N ILE A 356 18.71 -14.69 -11.55
CA ILE A 356 19.08 -15.60 -10.48
C ILE A 356 20.09 -14.86 -9.60
N SER A 357 19.80 -14.74 -8.30
CA SER A 357 20.75 -14.27 -7.30
C SER A 357 21.02 -15.40 -6.32
N THR A 358 22.29 -15.64 -5.99
CA THR A 358 22.71 -16.71 -5.06
C THR A 358 23.55 -16.19 -3.89
N ILE A 359 23.66 -14.86 -3.72
CA ILE A 359 24.59 -14.25 -2.77
C ILE A 359 23.88 -13.59 -1.59
N SER A 360 22.62 -13.20 -1.74
CA SER A 360 21.82 -12.60 -0.68
C SER A 360 20.33 -12.80 -0.91
N ASP A 361 19.55 -12.82 0.17
CA ASP A 361 18.08 -12.82 0.13
C ASP A 361 17.53 -11.83 1.16
N ASP A 362 16.78 -10.84 0.68
CA ASP A 362 16.17 -9.76 1.45
C ASP A 362 14.64 -9.85 1.51
N ARG A 363 14.05 -10.92 0.97
CA ARG A 363 12.58 -11.07 0.86
C ARG A 363 11.94 -11.62 2.12
N GLY A 364 12.72 -12.30 2.96
CA GLY A 364 12.27 -12.91 4.22
C GLY A 364 12.12 -11.90 5.36
N GLU A 365 11.86 -12.40 6.56
CA GLU A 365 11.82 -11.57 7.78
C GLU A 365 13.18 -10.97 8.14
N GLU A 366 14.26 -11.63 7.69
CA GLU A 366 15.63 -11.24 7.97
C GLU A 366 16.49 -11.30 6.71
N LEU A 367 17.40 -10.33 6.57
CA LEU A 367 18.42 -10.32 5.52
C LEU A 367 19.39 -11.49 5.67
N HIS A 368 19.64 -12.21 4.58
CA HIS A 368 20.63 -13.27 4.51
C HIS A 368 21.77 -12.91 3.54
N TYR A 369 23.00 -13.20 3.94
CA TYR A 369 24.17 -13.27 3.07
C TYR A 369 24.49 -14.75 2.83
N GLY A 370 24.26 -15.24 1.61
CA GLY A 370 24.17 -16.67 1.31
C GLY A 370 23.25 -17.37 2.31
N ASP A 371 23.77 -18.37 3.01
CA ASP A 371 23.03 -19.16 3.99
C ASP A 371 23.08 -18.61 5.45
N ILE A 372 23.57 -17.38 5.66
CA ILE A 372 23.76 -16.81 7.00
C ILE A 372 22.91 -15.57 7.17
N SER A 373 22.11 -15.55 8.23
CA SER A 373 21.30 -14.38 8.57
C SER A 373 22.16 -13.23 9.11
N ILE A 374 21.70 -12.00 8.91
CA ILE A 374 22.44 -10.81 9.34
C ILE A 374 22.67 -10.79 10.86
N THR A 375 21.74 -11.31 11.67
CA THR A 375 21.92 -11.49 13.11
C THR A 375 23.10 -12.41 13.42
N ASP A 376 23.22 -13.52 12.70
CA ASP A 376 24.31 -14.47 12.89
C ASP A 376 25.67 -13.89 12.48
N VAL A 377 25.71 -13.02 11.47
CA VAL A 377 26.92 -12.27 11.09
C VAL A 377 27.47 -11.49 12.28
N PHE A 378 26.61 -10.80 13.03
CA PHE A 378 27.04 -10.02 14.20
C PHE A 378 27.26 -10.88 15.44
N LYS A 379 26.39 -11.85 15.73
CA LYS A 379 26.53 -12.74 16.90
C LYS A 379 27.82 -13.55 16.86
N LYS A 380 28.23 -13.99 15.67
CA LYS A 380 29.46 -14.78 15.48
C LYS A 380 30.69 -13.90 15.22
N ASN A 381 30.54 -12.57 15.26
CA ASN A 381 31.60 -11.60 15.01
C ASN A 381 32.39 -11.87 13.71
N ILE A 382 31.65 -12.16 12.63
CA ILE A 382 32.21 -12.64 11.35
C ILE A 382 33.12 -11.59 10.68
N GLY A 383 32.93 -10.31 10.98
CA GLY A 383 33.74 -9.21 10.46
C GLY A 383 33.51 -8.93 8.96
N ILE A 384 34.22 -7.92 8.43
CA ILE A 384 34.08 -7.52 7.02
C ILE A 384 34.66 -8.61 6.12
N GLY A 385 35.77 -9.24 6.54
CA GLY A 385 36.39 -10.33 5.79
C GLY A 385 35.46 -11.52 5.60
N GLY A 386 34.71 -11.91 6.64
CA GLY A 386 33.77 -13.03 6.54
C GLY A 386 32.47 -12.68 5.81
N VAL A 387 32.03 -11.42 5.83
CA VAL A 387 30.94 -10.95 4.96
C VAL A 387 31.35 -11.00 3.49
N ILE A 388 32.54 -10.50 3.15
CA ILE A 388 33.10 -10.61 1.78
C ILE A 388 33.21 -12.08 1.38
N SER A 389 33.72 -12.93 2.27
CA SER A 389 33.82 -14.36 2.03
C SER A 389 32.48 -14.99 1.65
N GLN A 390 31.43 -14.64 2.39
CA GLN A 390 30.09 -15.15 2.14
C GLN A 390 29.50 -14.62 0.83
N LEU A 391 29.62 -13.32 0.56
CA LEU A 391 29.03 -12.72 -0.63
C LEU A 391 29.76 -13.07 -1.92
N TRP A 392 31.09 -13.13 -1.89
CA TRP A 392 31.91 -13.36 -3.10
C TRP A 392 32.15 -14.84 -3.35
N PHE A 393 32.41 -15.61 -2.29
CA PHE A 393 32.79 -17.02 -2.42
C PHE A 393 31.69 -18.00 -1.97
N LYS A 394 30.58 -17.51 -1.39
CA LYS A 394 29.48 -18.32 -0.85
C LYS A 394 29.95 -19.35 0.17
N ARG A 395 30.95 -18.97 0.96
CA ARG A 395 31.58 -19.83 1.97
C ARG A 395 31.97 -19.01 3.18
N GLN A 396 31.95 -19.67 4.34
CA GLN A 396 32.62 -19.16 5.53
C GLN A 396 34.07 -19.59 5.50
N LEU A 397 34.96 -18.65 5.20
CA LEU A 397 36.38 -18.87 5.38
C LEU A 397 36.70 -18.94 6.89
N PRO A 398 37.76 -19.67 7.27
CA PRO A 398 38.27 -19.63 8.63
C PRO A 398 38.67 -18.20 9.05
N ASP A 399 38.72 -17.94 10.35
CA ASP A 399 39.04 -16.61 10.90
C ASP A 399 40.35 -16.02 10.35
N TYR A 400 41.37 -16.84 10.14
CA TYR A 400 42.64 -16.37 9.55
C TYR A 400 42.47 -15.92 8.09
N GLY A 401 41.55 -16.53 7.34
CA GLY A 401 41.22 -16.15 5.97
C GLY A 401 40.40 -14.86 5.94
N ASN A 402 39.42 -14.72 6.83
CA ASN A 402 38.65 -13.49 7.00
C ASN A 402 39.58 -12.33 7.36
N ARG A 403 40.47 -12.56 8.33
CA ARG A 403 41.45 -11.56 8.75
C ARG A 403 42.46 -11.23 7.66
N PHE A 404 42.91 -12.21 6.89
CA PHE A 404 43.79 -11.98 5.75
C PHE A 404 43.12 -11.06 4.70
N ILE A 405 41.85 -11.28 4.37
CA ILE A 405 41.08 -10.39 3.47
C ILE A 405 41.06 -8.96 4.02
N GLU A 406 40.77 -8.79 5.31
CA GLU A 406 40.78 -7.46 5.94
C GLU A 406 42.16 -6.79 5.89
N MET A 407 43.24 -7.56 6.12
CA MET A 407 44.61 -7.04 6.01
C MET A 407 44.93 -6.59 4.59
N VAL A 408 44.51 -7.36 3.57
CA VAL A 408 44.67 -6.97 2.16
C VAL A 408 43.94 -5.66 1.86
N LEU A 409 42.71 -5.50 2.34
CA LEU A 409 41.96 -4.23 2.21
C LEU A 409 42.69 -3.06 2.88
N GLN A 410 43.27 -3.27 4.05
CA GLN A 410 43.99 -2.22 4.79
C GLN A 410 45.26 -1.76 4.06
N ILE A 411 46.06 -2.68 3.52
CA ILE A 411 47.31 -2.30 2.83
C ILE A 411 47.10 -1.73 1.43
N THR A 412 45.93 -1.99 0.83
CA THR A 412 45.55 -1.47 -0.50
C THR A 412 44.67 -0.23 -0.44
N ALA A 413 44.38 0.28 0.77
CA ALA A 413 43.44 1.37 0.98
C ALA A 413 43.83 2.66 0.23
N ASP A 414 45.10 3.03 0.24
CA ASP A 414 45.63 4.16 -0.53
C ASP A 414 47.14 4.04 -0.78
N HIS A 415 47.63 4.65 -1.85
CA HIS A 415 49.05 4.74 -2.17
C HIS A 415 49.46 6.16 -2.64
N GLY A 416 48.77 7.17 -2.11
CA GLY A 416 49.02 8.57 -2.40
C GLY A 416 48.39 9.08 -3.69
N PRO A 417 48.37 10.41 -3.88
CA PRO A 417 47.55 11.06 -4.91
C PRO A 417 48.13 10.98 -6.34
N ALA A 418 49.36 10.48 -6.50
CA ALA A 418 50.07 10.47 -7.77
C ALA A 418 49.70 9.28 -8.67
N VAL A 419 49.05 8.25 -8.12
CA VAL A 419 48.62 7.09 -8.91
C VAL A 419 47.40 7.42 -9.76
N SER A 420 47.26 6.76 -10.92
CA SER A 420 46.24 7.09 -11.93
C SER A 420 44.82 7.25 -11.36
N GLY A 421 44.37 6.32 -10.52
CA GLY A 421 43.04 6.38 -9.94
C GLY A 421 42.84 7.55 -8.99
N ALA A 422 43.77 7.77 -8.07
CA ALA A 422 43.70 8.88 -7.13
C ALA A 422 43.74 10.23 -7.84
N HIS A 423 44.60 10.38 -8.85
CA HIS A 423 44.69 11.59 -9.67
C HIS A 423 43.36 11.88 -10.38
N ASN A 424 42.77 10.89 -11.04
CA ASN A 424 41.50 11.06 -11.75
C ASN A 424 40.33 11.39 -10.81
N THR A 425 40.30 10.79 -9.62
CA THR A 425 39.31 11.13 -8.58
C THR A 425 39.47 12.58 -8.13
N ILE A 426 40.71 13.03 -7.86
CA ILE A 426 41.00 14.39 -7.44
C ILE A 426 40.62 15.39 -8.53
N VAL A 427 40.96 15.11 -9.79
CA VAL A 427 40.59 15.98 -10.92
C VAL A 427 39.07 16.09 -11.05
N ALA A 428 38.34 14.99 -10.98
CA ALA A 428 36.87 15.00 -11.03
C ALA A 428 36.24 15.75 -9.86
N ALA A 429 36.76 15.56 -8.64
CA ALA A 429 36.30 16.29 -7.46
C ALA A 429 36.58 17.80 -7.59
N ARG A 430 37.78 18.17 -8.07
CA ARG A 430 38.14 19.57 -8.37
C ARG A 430 37.32 20.18 -9.50
N ALA A 431 36.76 19.36 -10.39
CA ALA A 431 35.80 19.77 -11.40
C ALA A 431 34.36 19.93 -10.87
N GLY A 432 34.16 19.84 -9.55
CA GLY A 432 32.85 20.04 -8.91
C GLY A 432 31.90 18.85 -9.05
N LYS A 433 32.41 17.65 -9.35
CA LYS A 433 31.60 16.44 -9.42
C LYS A 433 31.33 15.89 -8.02
N ASP A 434 30.21 15.20 -7.87
CA ASP A 434 29.83 14.54 -6.61
C ASP A 434 30.77 13.37 -6.26
N LEU A 435 30.62 12.82 -5.06
CA LEU A 435 31.46 11.74 -4.54
C LEU A 435 31.43 10.50 -5.43
N ILE A 436 30.26 10.08 -5.92
CA ILE A 436 30.12 8.86 -6.73
C ILE A 436 30.78 9.08 -8.09
N SER A 437 30.48 10.19 -8.74
CA SER A 437 31.11 10.55 -10.02
C SER A 437 32.63 10.61 -9.91
N SER A 438 33.14 11.22 -8.85
CA SER A 438 34.59 11.37 -8.62
C SER A 438 35.26 10.04 -8.34
N LEU A 439 34.67 9.21 -7.46
CA LEU A 439 35.16 7.88 -7.15
C LEU A 439 35.20 6.99 -8.41
N VAL A 440 34.12 6.94 -9.17
CA VAL A 440 34.02 6.10 -10.39
C VAL A 440 35.04 6.55 -11.44
N SER A 441 35.28 7.87 -11.59
CA SER A 441 36.32 8.41 -12.47
C SER A 441 37.71 7.81 -12.18
N GLY A 442 38.06 7.68 -10.89
CA GLY A 442 39.28 7.00 -10.48
C GLY A 442 39.25 5.49 -10.63
N LEU A 443 38.15 4.83 -10.22
CA LEU A 443 38.00 3.37 -10.30
C LEU A 443 38.08 2.85 -11.74
N LEU A 444 37.60 3.60 -12.74
CA LEU A 444 37.69 3.25 -14.16
C LEU A 444 39.14 3.20 -14.69
N THR A 445 40.12 3.70 -13.93
CA THR A 445 41.54 3.53 -14.26
C THR A 445 42.10 2.19 -13.79
N ILE A 446 41.42 1.48 -12.88
CA ILE A 446 41.85 0.19 -12.36
C ILE A 446 41.68 -0.87 -13.44
N GLY A 447 42.79 -1.52 -13.80
CA GLY A 447 42.88 -2.45 -14.91
C GLY A 447 44.33 -2.92 -15.10
N PRO A 448 44.74 -3.34 -16.32
CA PRO A 448 45.99 -4.08 -16.52
C PRO A 448 47.26 -3.31 -16.12
N ARG A 449 47.27 -1.97 -16.23
CA ARG A 449 48.44 -1.13 -15.90
C ARG A 449 48.40 -0.52 -14.49
N PHE A 450 47.23 -0.45 -13.87
CA PHE A 450 47.04 0.13 -12.54
C PHE A 450 46.10 -0.78 -11.74
N GLY A 451 46.63 -1.46 -10.72
CA GLY A 451 45.89 -2.45 -9.91
C GLY A 451 45.90 -3.89 -10.43
N GLY A 452 46.00 -4.11 -11.75
CA GLY A 452 45.94 -5.45 -12.36
C GLY A 452 47.12 -6.38 -12.07
N ALA A 453 48.24 -5.87 -11.51
CA ALA A 453 49.41 -6.68 -11.19
C ALA A 453 49.13 -7.76 -10.13
N ILE A 454 48.11 -7.59 -9.29
CA ILE A 454 47.72 -8.58 -8.27
C ILE A 454 47.18 -9.86 -8.94
N ASP A 455 46.18 -9.71 -9.80
CA ASP A 455 45.56 -10.83 -10.54
C ASP A 455 46.56 -11.46 -11.50
N GLY A 456 47.33 -10.64 -12.21
CA GLY A 456 48.29 -11.14 -13.17
C GLY A 456 49.49 -11.87 -12.54
N ALA A 457 49.97 -11.43 -11.36
CA ALA A 457 50.94 -12.22 -10.58
C ALA A 457 50.32 -13.56 -10.14
N ALA A 458 49.12 -13.55 -9.57
CA ALA A 458 48.44 -14.77 -9.13
C ALA A 458 48.29 -15.77 -10.28
N GLN A 459 47.95 -15.32 -11.49
CA GLN A 459 47.84 -16.17 -12.68
C GLN A 459 49.18 -16.70 -13.16
N MET A 460 50.21 -15.85 -13.28
CA MET A 460 51.54 -16.24 -13.77
C MET A 460 52.19 -17.28 -12.85
N PHE A 461 52.20 -17.02 -11.54
CA PHE A 461 52.79 -17.93 -10.57
C PHE A 461 52.00 -19.24 -10.47
N SER A 462 50.66 -19.19 -10.41
CA SER A 462 49.84 -20.41 -10.38
C SER A 462 50.08 -21.27 -11.62
N SER A 463 50.10 -20.66 -12.81
CA SER A 463 50.33 -21.38 -14.06
C SER A 463 51.72 -22.03 -14.14
N ALA A 464 52.77 -21.36 -13.64
CA ALA A 464 54.11 -21.92 -13.63
C ALA A 464 54.23 -23.08 -12.64
N TYR A 465 53.68 -22.90 -11.44
CA TYR A 465 53.66 -23.90 -10.38
C TYR A 465 52.86 -25.15 -10.78
N ASP A 466 51.65 -24.98 -11.31
CA ASP A 466 50.76 -26.08 -11.71
C ASP A 466 51.31 -26.87 -12.92
N ARG A 467 52.13 -26.25 -13.77
CA ARG A 467 52.88 -26.92 -14.84
C ARG A 467 54.12 -27.68 -14.35
N GLY A 468 54.45 -27.58 -13.07
CA GLY A 468 55.63 -28.22 -12.48
C GLY A 468 56.95 -27.63 -12.95
N LEU A 469 56.96 -26.36 -13.38
CA LEU A 469 58.22 -25.68 -13.72
C LEU A 469 59.01 -25.41 -12.43
N THR A 470 60.32 -25.64 -12.46
CA THR A 470 61.19 -25.14 -11.38
C THR A 470 61.26 -23.61 -11.45
N PRO A 471 61.52 -22.91 -10.33
CA PRO A 471 61.63 -21.44 -10.31
C PRO A 471 62.56 -20.89 -11.40
N SER A 472 63.74 -21.49 -11.55
CA SER A 472 64.72 -21.12 -12.58
C SER A 472 64.16 -21.25 -14.01
N LYS A 473 63.48 -22.36 -14.33
CA LYS A 473 62.86 -22.56 -15.65
C LYS A 473 61.74 -21.56 -15.91
N PHE A 474 60.99 -21.17 -14.88
CA PHE A 474 59.96 -20.14 -15.01
C PHE A 474 60.58 -18.77 -15.35
N VAL A 475 61.67 -18.39 -14.66
CA VAL A 475 62.41 -17.14 -14.95
C VAL A 475 62.95 -17.14 -16.38
N ASP A 476 63.60 -18.23 -16.80
CA ASP A 476 64.13 -18.38 -18.16
C ASP A 476 63.02 -18.29 -19.21
N GLU A 477 61.90 -18.98 -19.00
CA GLU A 477 60.75 -18.94 -19.90
C GLU A 477 60.20 -17.50 -20.07
N GLN A 478 60.11 -16.72 -18.99
CA GLN A 478 59.63 -15.34 -19.08
C GLN A 478 60.64 -14.41 -19.76
N LYS A 479 61.93 -14.65 -19.52
CA LYS A 479 63.02 -13.93 -20.19
C LYS A 479 63.04 -14.20 -21.69
N GLU A 480 62.88 -15.45 -22.12
CA GLU A 480 62.76 -15.83 -23.53
C GLU A 480 61.55 -15.18 -24.20
N LYS A 481 60.43 -15.07 -23.47
CA LYS A 481 59.23 -14.38 -23.93
C LYS A 481 59.35 -12.85 -23.94
N GLY A 482 60.39 -12.28 -23.34
CA GLY A 482 60.54 -10.83 -23.18
C GLY A 482 59.47 -10.21 -22.28
N VAL A 483 58.92 -10.97 -21.33
CA VAL A 483 57.85 -10.53 -20.42
C VAL A 483 58.39 -10.42 -19.00
N ASN A 484 58.15 -9.29 -18.33
CA ASN A 484 58.50 -9.14 -16.92
C ASN A 484 57.57 -9.99 -16.04
N ILE A 485 58.14 -10.65 -15.03
CA ILE A 485 57.37 -11.40 -14.04
C ILE A 485 56.52 -10.43 -13.22
N GLN A 486 55.20 -10.54 -13.32
CA GLN A 486 54.31 -9.66 -12.57
C GLN A 486 54.36 -9.98 -11.07
N GLY A 487 54.40 -8.93 -10.24
CA GLY A 487 54.62 -9.06 -8.80
C GLY A 487 56.10 -9.04 -8.38
N VAL A 488 57.04 -9.06 -9.32
CA VAL A 488 58.48 -8.98 -9.06
C VAL A 488 59.02 -7.59 -9.43
N GLY A 489 59.82 -7.01 -8.53
CA GLY A 489 60.50 -5.73 -8.73
C GLY A 489 59.87 -4.56 -7.96
N HIS A 490 60.71 -3.63 -7.52
CA HIS A 490 60.32 -2.42 -6.80
C HIS A 490 61.30 -1.28 -7.14
N MET A 491 60.81 -0.04 -7.21
CA MET A 491 61.66 1.11 -7.57
C MET A 491 62.74 1.46 -6.51
N VAL A 492 62.38 1.44 -5.21
CA VAL A 492 63.27 1.83 -4.10
C VAL A 492 63.65 0.68 -3.15
N LYS A 493 62.74 -0.27 -2.91
CA LYS A 493 62.93 -1.35 -1.94
C LYS A 493 63.80 -2.47 -2.52
N SER A 494 64.55 -3.12 -1.63
CA SER A 494 65.51 -4.18 -1.97
C SER A 494 65.50 -5.26 -0.89
N VAL A 495 66.31 -6.31 -1.06
CA VAL A 495 66.45 -7.39 -0.07
C VAL A 495 66.96 -6.86 1.28
N GLN A 496 67.84 -5.85 1.26
CA GLN A 496 68.40 -5.22 2.47
C GLN A 496 67.49 -4.11 3.04
N ASN A 497 66.54 -3.60 2.26
CA ASN A 497 65.55 -2.59 2.68
C ASN A 497 64.15 -3.03 2.24
N PRO A 498 63.51 -3.94 2.99
CA PRO A 498 62.27 -4.58 2.56
C PRO A 498 61.07 -3.62 2.53
N ASP A 499 60.07 -3.94 1.71
CA ASP A 499 58.74 -3.32 1.78
C ASP A 499 57.99 -3.88 2.99
N MET A 500 57.66 -3.01 3.95
CA MET A 500 56.99 -3.41 5.18
C MET A 500 55.60 -4.00 4.94
N ARG A 501 54.89 -3.59 3.88
CA ARG A 501 53.57 -4.16 3.54
C ARG A 501 53.71 -5.64 3.17
N VAL A 502 54.73 -5.96 2.39
CA VAL A 502 55.06 -7.33 1.98
C VAL A 502 55.48 -8.15 3.20
N THR A 503 56.36 -7.61 4.07
CA THR A 503 56.78 -8.28 5.30
C THR A 503 55.59 -8.61 6.21
N ILE A 504 54.71 -7.64 6.49
CA ILE A 504 53.54 -7.83 7.36
C ILE A 504 52.62 -8.94 6.84
N ILE A 505 52.30 -8.93 5.55
CA ILE A 505 51.43 -9.95 4.95
C ILE A 505 52.11 -11.31 4.92
N LYS A 506 53.37 -11.37 4.50
CA LYS A 506 54.13 -12.61 4.42
C LYS A 506 54.24 -13.28 5.79
N ASP A 507 54.57 -12.52 6.84
CA ASP A 507 54.71 -13.04 8.19
C ASP A 507 53.39 -13.56 8.73
N TYR A 508 52.28 -12.84 8.47
CA TYR A 508 50.94 -13.32 8.81
C TYR A 508 50.59 -14.64 8.10
N VAL A 509 50.82 -14.70 6.79
CA VAL A 509 50.53 -15.90 5.99
C VAL A 509 51.36 -17.09 6.48
N LYS A 510 52.67 -16.91 6.65
CA LYS A 510 53.57 -17.96 7.16
C LYS A 510 53.21 -18.47 8.55
N LYS A 511 52.67 -17.59 9.39
CA LYS A 511 52.27 -17.95 10.76
C LYS A 511 50.93 -18.67 10.84
N HIS A 512 49.95 -18.29 10.00
CA HIS A 512 48.56 -18.69 10.18
C HIS A 512 48.02 -19.65 9.11
N PHE A 513 48.59 -19.67 7.90
CA PHE A 513 48.12 -20.57 6.84
C PHE A 513 48.70 -21.97 7.03
N LYS A 514 47.88 -23.00 6.81
CA LYS A 514 48.28 -24.41 6.95
C LYS A 514 49.36 -24.83 5.95
N ALA A 515 49.30 -24.30 4.74
CA ALA A 515 50.24 -24.57 3.66
C ALA A 515 50.37 -23.34 2.77
N THR A 516 51.58 -23.07 2.29
CA THR A 516 51.88 -21.89 1.47
C THR A 516 52.67 -22.23 0.20
N PRO A 517 52.43 -23.35 -0.50
CA PRO A 517 53.34 -23.87 -1.53
C PRO A 517 53.59 -22.88 -2.68
N LEU A 518 52.56 -22.12 -3.08
CA LEU A 518 52.70 -21.11 -4.12
C LEU A 518 53.50 -19.89 -3.65
N LEU A 519 53.38 -19.52 -2.37
CA LEU A 519 54.21 -18.46 -1.79
C LEU A 519 55.66 -18.94 -1.62
N ASP A 520 55.88 -20.19 -1.24
CA ASP A 520 57.21 -20.81 -1.18
C ASP A 520 57.89 -20.78 -2.54
N TYR A 521 57.17 -21.24 -3.57
CA TYR A 521 57.61 -21.15 -4.95
C TYR A 521 57.92 -19.71 -5.37
N ALA A 522 57.05 -18.75 -5.05
CA ALA A 522 57.24 -17.34 -5.40
C ALA A 522 58.38 -16.65 -4.64
N LEU A 523 58.83 -17.20 -3.50
CA LEU A 523 60.00 -16.71 -2.77
C LEU A 523 61.32 -17.29 -3.32
N GLU A 524 61.26 -18.44 -4.00
CA GLU A 524 62.40 -19.04 -4.69
C GLU A 524 62.63 -18.45 -6.10
N VAL A 525 61.55 -18.02 -6.76
CA VAL A 525 61.58 -17.22 -8.00
C VAL A 525 62.09 -15.82 -7.71
#